data_AF-A0A971V132-F1
#
_entry.id   AF-A0A971V132-F1
#
_cell.length_a   1.000
_cell.length_b   1.000
_cell.length_c   1.000
_cell.angle_alpha   90.00
_cell.angle_beta   90.00
_cell.angle_gamma   90.00
#
_symmetry.space_group_name_H-M   'P 1'
#
loop_
_entity.id
_entity.type
_entity.pdbx_description
1 polymer ?
#
loop_
_entity_poly.entity_id
_entity_poly.type
_entity_poly.pdbx_seq_one_letter_code
_entity_poly.pdbx_strand_id
1 'polypeptide(L)'
;MKVNKDSFKRLLKILFSLSLGLLIIWAMYRNTDVRELWQITKSANIGVIAASLIFGLIGNYIRGLRWELFVNSLGYHPPRASLVYATLGNYAVNFVLPRAGDVWRCGVVSRDDKIPFAKTVETFLVDKMLDIMAGLT
;
A
#
# COMPACT_ATOMS: atom_id res chain seq x y z
N MET A 1 -1.29 11.15 34.97
CA MET A 1 -1.00 10.53 33.67
C MET A 1 -0.05 11.46 32.89
N LYS A 2 1.27 11.22 32.94
CA LYS A 2 2.27 12.08 32.28
C LYS A 2 2.24 11.78 30.78
N VAL A 3 1.68 12.68 29.98
CA VAL A 3 1.73 12.58 28.52
C VAL A 3 3.18 12.76 28.08
N ASN A 4 3.76 11.69 27.51
CA ASN A 4 5.13 11.71 27.00
C ASN A 4 5.24 12.69 25.81
N LYS A 5 6.32 13.49 25.76
CA LYS A 5 6.52 14.58 24.79
C LYS A 5 6.52 14.07 23.34
N ASP A 6 6.94 12.81 23.13
CA ASP A 6 6.96 12.15 21.83
C ASP A 6 5.58 11.71 21.35
N SER A 7 4.72 11.25 22.25
CA SER A 7 3.33 10.91 21.93
C SER A 7 2.53 12.14 21.51
N PHE A 8 2.76 13.28 22.17
CA PHE A 8 2.12 14.55 21.81
C PHE A 8 2.56 15.06 20.42
N LYS A 9 3.86 15.02 20.11
CA LYS A 9 4.36 15.36 18.76
C LYS A 9 3.78 14.44 17.68
N ARG A 10 3.65 13.14 17.95
CA ARG A 10 3.06 12.18 17.02
C ARG A 10 1.58 12.48 16.77
N LEU A 11 0.83 12.79 17.83
CA LEU A 11 -0.58 13.16 17.74
C LEU A 11 -0.77 14.45 16.95
N LEU A 12 0.07 15.45 17.18
CA LEU A 12 0.06 16.71 16.42
C LEU A 12 0.36 16.47 14.93
N LYS A 13 1.33 15.61 14.60
CA LYS A 13 1.66 15.27 13.21
C LYS A 13 0.53 14.52 12.50
N ILE A 14 -0.16 13.63 13.22
CA ILE A 14 -1.35 12.94 12.73
C ILE A 14 -2.48 13.94 12.46
N LEU A 15 -2.80 14.80 13.43
CA LEU A 15 -3.83 15.83 13.30
C LEU A 15 -3.54 16.80 12.17
N PHE A 16 -2.28 17.23 12.01
CA PHE A 16 -1.87 18.09 10.91
C PHE A 16 -2.09 17.41 9.55
N SER A 17 -1.66 16.15 9.41
CA SER A 17 -1.86 15.38 8.16
C SER A 17 -3.35 15.15 7.85
N LEU A 18 -4.18 14.88 8.87
CA LEU A 18 -5.62 14.71 8.73
C LEU A 18 -6.31 16.03 8.36
N SER A 19 -5.96 17.12 9.04
CA SER A 19 -6.49 18.46 8.75
C SER A 19 -6.14 18.90 7.33
N LEU A 20 -4.91 18.62 6.87
CA LEU A 20 -4.50 18.91 5.51
C LEU A 20 -5.31 18.09 4.50
N GLY A 21 -5.53 16.80 4.76
CA GLY A 21 -6.37 15.95 3.92
C GLY A 21 -7.82 16.45 3.84
N LEU A 22 -8.43 16.81 4.97
CA LEU A 22 -9.77 17.39 5.02
C LEU A 22 -9.86 18.73 4.30
N LEU A 23 -8.83 19.58 4.43
CA LEU A 23 -8.76 20.87 3.73
C LEU A 23 -8.69 20.68 2.22
N ILE A 24 -7.89 19.71 1.74
CA ILE A 24 -7.81 19.38 0.30
C ILE A 24 -9.15 18.86 -0.21
N ILE A 25 -9.80 17.94 0.51
CA ILE A 25 -11.12 17.42 0.13
C ILE A 25 -12.13 18.57 0.08
N TRP A 26 -12.18 19.42 1.10
CA TRP A 26 -13.06 20.59 1.10
C TRP A 26 -12.75 21.52 -0.08
N ALA A 27 -11.48 21.81 -0.36
CA ALA A 27 -11.08 22.67 -1.47
C ALA A 27 -11.45 22.09 -2.84
N MET A 28 -11.39 20.77 -3.02
CA MET A 28 -11.79 20.12 -4.27
C MET A 28 -13.31 20.08 -4.46
N TYR A 29 -14.06 19.82 -3.39
CA TYR A 29 -15.51 19.57 -3.48
C TYR A 29 -16.40 20.79 -3.17
N ARG A 30 -15.85 21.91 -2.68
CA ARG A 30 -16.63 23.11 -2.32
C ARG A 30 -17.50 23.69 -3.44
N ASN A 31 -17.14 23.44 -4.70
CA ASN A 31 -17.84 23.95 -5.88
C ASN A 31 -18.47 22.83 -6.72
N THR A 32 -18.52 21.59 -6.21
CA THR A 32 -19.01 20.43 -6.96
C THR A 32 -20.45 20.11 -6.55
N ASP A 33 -21.36 20.01 -7.52
CA ASP A 33 -22.74 19.61 -7.26
C ASP A 33 -22.82 18.08 -7.01
N VAL A 34 -23.22 17.72 -5.80
CA VAL A 34 -23.44 16.33 -5.38
C VAL A 34 -24.47 15.60 -6.26
N ARG A 35 -25.44 16.33 -6.83
CA ARG A 35 -26.46 15.76 -7.72
C ARG A 35 -25.87 15.39 -9.07
N GLU A 36 -24.95 16.18 -9.60
CA GLU A 36 -24.23 15.90 -10.84
C GLU A 36 -23.30 14.69 -10.68
N LEU A 37 -22.56 14.62 -9.56
CA LEU A 37 -21.75 13.45 -9.19
C LEU A 37 -22.56 12.15 -9.15
N TRP A 38 -23.76 12.20 -8.59
CA TRP A 38 -24.66 11.04 -8.51
C TRP A 38 -25.14 10.58 -9.90
N GLN A 39 -25.45 11.52 -10.80
CA GLN A 39 -25.84 11.21 -12.18
C GLN A 39 -24.69 10.56 -12.94
N ILE A 40 -23.47 11.13 -12.84
CA ILE A 40 -22.27 10.58 -13.49
C ILE A 40 -21.98 9.16 -13.00
N THR A 41 -22.12 8.92 -11.69
CA THR A 41 -21.89 7.60 -11.08
C THR A 41 -22.89 6.56 -11.60
N LYS A 42 -24.15 6.96 -11.83
CA LYS A 42 -25.17 6.08 -12.43
C LYS A 42 -24.91 5.77 -13.91
N SER A 43 -24.37 6.72 -14.67
CA SER A 43 -24.01 6.51 -16.07
C SER A 43 -22.65 5.85 -16.27
N ALA A 44 -21.93 5.54 -15.18
CA ALA A 44 -20.59 5.00 -15.25
C ALA A 44 -20.59 3.62 -15.93
N ASN A 45 -19.66 3.42 -16.85
CA ASN A 45 -19.53 2.16 -17.58
C ASN A 45 -18.93 1.09 -16.67
N ILE A 46 -19.78 0.15 -16.22
CA ILE A 46 -19.37 -0.96 -15.35
C ILE A 46 -18.30 -1.84 -16.01
N GLY A 47 -18.29 -1.98 -17.34
CA GLY A 47 -17.27 -2.74 -18.07
C GLY A 47 -15.88 -2.10 -17.93
N VAL A 48 -15.78 -0.78 -17.98
CA VAL A 48 -14.51 -0.05 -17.78
C VAL A 48 -14.03 -0.18 -16.33
N ILE A 49 -14.94 -0.12 -15.36
CA ILE A 49 -14.63 -0.31 -13.94
C ILE A 49 -14.14 -1.75 -13.69
N ALA A 50 -14.82 -2.75 -14.24
CA ALA A 50 -14.42 -4.14 -14.11
C ALA A 50 -13.04 -4.39 -14.75
N ALA A 51 -12.81 -3.83 -15.95
CA ALA A 51 -11.51 -3.92 -16.60
C ALA A 51 -10.40 -3.27 -15.77
N SER A 52 -10.62 -2.08 -15.22
CA SER A 52 -9.61 -1.40 -14.38
C SER A 52 -9.28 -2.18 -13.11
N LEU A 53 -10.27 -2.82 -12.49
CA LEU A 53 -10.05 -3.71 -11.36
C LEU A 53 -9.18 -4.92 -11.74
N ILE A 54 -9.45 -5.54 -12.89
CA ILE A 54 -8.64 -6.67 -13.40
C ILE A 54 -7.20 -6.23 -13.66
N PHE A 55 -6.99 -5.12 -14.35
CA PHE A 55 -5.65 -4.57 -14.57
C PHE A 55 -4.94 -4.21 -13.27
N GLY A 56 -5.66 -3.66 -12.28
CA GLY A 56 -5.13 -3.38 -10.96
C GLY A 56 -4.71 -4.65 -10.21
N LEU A 57 -5.51 -5.71 -10.28
CA LEU A 57 -5.16 -7.02 -9.69
C LEU A 57 -3.93 -7.63 -10.35
N ILE A 58 -3.86 -7.60 -11.69
CA ILE A 58 -2.69 -8.06 -12.45
C ILE A 58 -1.44 -7.25 -12.06
N GLY A 59 -1.56 -5.92 -11.95
CA GLY A 59 -0.46 -5.07 -11.50
C GLY A 59 0.05 -5.46 -10.10
N ASN A 60 -0.84 -5.76 -9.16
CA ASN A 60 -0.46 -6.23 -7.83
C ASN A 60 0.15 -7.63 -7.84
N TYR A 61 -0.32 -8.50 -8.74
CA TYR A 61 0.25 -9.83 -8.94
C TYR A 61 1.69 -9.74 -9.47
N ILE A 62 1.93 -8.92 -10.49
CA ILE A 62 3.28 -8.67 -11.04
C ILE A 62 4.20 -8.09 -9.96
N ARG A 63 3.73 -7.21 -9.09
CA ARG A 63 4.53 -6.71 -7.95
C ARG A 63 4.93 -7.83 -6.98
N GLY A 64 4.04 -8.80 -6.74
CA GLY A 64 4.36 -9.98 -5.95
C GLY A 64 5.48 -10.82 -6.59
N LEU A 65 5.38 -11.07 -7.89
CA LEU A 65 6.39 -11.79 -8.66
C LEU A 65 7.72 -11.03 -8.77
N ARG A 66 7.68 -9.70 -8.91
CA ARG A 66 8.91 -8.90 -8.91
C ARG A 66 9.66 -9.05 -7.60
N TRP A 67 8.94 -9.10 -6.48
CA TRP A 67 9.56 -9.29 -5.17
C TRP A 67 10.16 -10.69 -4.98
N GLU A 68 9.62 -11.70 -5.66
CA GLU A 68 10.27 -13.03 -5.77
C GLU A 68 11.71 -12.92 -6.27
N LEU A 69 11.97 -12.08 -7.28
CA LEU A 69 13.31 -11.90 -7.83
C LEU A 69 14.30 -11.38 -6.77
N PHE A 70 13.86 -10.44 -5.92
CA PHE A 70 14.70 -9.93 -4.84
C PHE A 70 14.95 -10.96 -3.74
N VAL A 71 13.94 -11.76 -3.40
CA VAL A 71 14.07 -12.81 -2.37
C VAL A 71 14.95 -13.96 -2.87
N ASN A 72 14.78 -14.37 -4.13
CA ASN A 72 15.63 -15.37 -4.79
C ASN A 72 17.10 -14.92 -4.86
N SER A 73 17.36 -13.62 -5.08
CA SER A 73 18.72 -13.07 -5.06
C SER A 73 19.43 -13.21 -3.70
N LEU A 74 18.68 -13.43 -2.61
CA LEU A 74 19.25 -13.68 -1.28
C LEU A 74 19.48 -15.17 -0.99
N GLY A 75 19.20 -16.06 -1.95
CA GLY A 75 19.34 -17.51 -1.80
C GLY A 75 18.12 -18.22 -1.20
N TYR A 76 17.02 -17.49 -0.95
CA TYR A 76 15.76 -18.06 -0.46
C TYR A 76 14.79 -18.29 -1.62
N HIS A 77 14.13 -19.45 -1.64
CA HIS A 77 13.23 -19.84 -2.73
C HIS A 77 11.82 -20.13 -2.19
N PRO A 78 11.08 -19.11 -1.70
CA PRO A 78 9.72 -19.29 -1.23
C PRO A 78 8.76 -19.61 -2.40
N PRO A 79 7.61 -20.25 -2.14
CA PRO A 79 6.58 -20.44 -3.14
C PRO A 79 6.07 -19.09 -3.67
N ARG A 80 5.96 -18.95 -5.00
CA ARG A 80 5.45 -17.73 -5.65
C ARG A 80 4.10 -17.28 -5.08
N ALA A 81 3.22 -18.24 -4.81
CA ALA A 81 1.91 -18.00 -4.24
C ALA A 81 2.00 -17.30 -2.87
N SER A 82 2.94 -17.71 -2.00
CA SER A 82 3.16 -17.09 -0.68
C SER A 82 3.49 -15.59 -0.82
N LEU A 83 4.44 -15.26 -1.70
CA LEU A 83 4.87 -13.88 -1.97
C LEU A 83 3.74 -13.02 -2.55
N VAL A 84 2.96 -13.58 -3.47
CA VAL A 84 1.80 -12.90 -4.06
C VAL A 84 0.74 -12.64 -2.98
N TYR A 85 0.40 -13.63 -2.16
CA TYR A 85 -0.58 -13.47 -1.09
C TYR A 85 -0.12 -12.49 -0.02
N ALA A 86 1.17 -12.51 0.36
CA ALA A 86 1.74 -11.54 1.27
C ALA A 86 1.65 -10.10 0.71
N THR A 87 1.86 -9.96 -0.61
CA THR A 87 1.74 -8.67 -1.30
C THR A 87 0.29 -8.17 -1.35
N LEU A 88 -0.66 -9.04 -1.68
CA LEU A 88 -2.10 -8.71 -1.63
C LEU A 88 -2.56 -8.38 -0.21
N GLY A 89 -2.11 -9.14 0.78
CA GLY A 89 -2.37 -8.92 2.20
C GLY A 89 -1.85 -7.56 2.68
N ASN A 90 -0.67 -7.12 2.20
CA ASN A 90 -0.17 -5.78 2.47
C ASN A 90 -1.15 -4.68 2.02
N TYR A 91 -1.71 -4.77 0.80
CA TYR A 91 -2.69 -3.80 0.34
C TYR A 91 -3.97 -3.85 1.17
N ALA A 92 -4.43 -5.05 1.52
CA ALA A 92 -5.60 -5.23 2.39
C ALA A 92 -5.39 -4.59 3.77
N VAL A 93 -4.24 -4.80 4.41
CA VAL A 93 -3.91 -4.19 5.71
C VAL A 93 -3.79 -2.68 5.60
N ASN A 94 -3.23 -2.15 4.50
CA ASN A 94 -3.14 -0.71 4.29
C ASN A 94 -4.51 -0.01 4.17
N PHE A 95 -5.58 -0.72 3.80
CA PHE A 95 -6.93 -0.15 3.85
C PHE A 95 -7.45 0.03 5.28
N VAL A 96 -7.04 -0.81 6.22
CA VAL A 96 -7.48 -0.74 7.62
C VAL A 96 -6.55 0.15 8.45
N LEU A 97 -5.24 -0.07 8.32
CA LEU A 97 -4.20 0.63 9.06
C LEU A 97 -3.18 1.23 8.08
N PRO A 98 -3.14 2.56 7.94
CA PRO A 98 -2.25 3.19 6.98
C PRO A 98 -0.80 2.87 7.33
N ARG A 99 -0.05 2.36 6.34
CA ARG A 99 1.39 2.04 6.41
C ARG A 99 1.75 0.84 7.29
N ALA A 100 0.76 0.06 7.75
CA ALA A 100 1.02 -1.19 8.48
C ALA A 100 1.20 -2.40 7.55
N GLY A 101 0.81 -2.28 6.27
CA GLY A 101 0.88 -3.38 5.32
C GLY A 101 2.31 -3.85 5.03
N ASP A 102 3.29 -2.95 5.05
CA ASP A 102 4.68 -3.32 4.75
C ASP A 102 5.26 -4.23 5.84
N VAL A 103 4.90 -3.95 7.10
CA VAL A 103 5.25 -4.79 8.26
C VAL A 103 4.53 -6.14 8.17
N TRP A 104 3.25 -6.13 7.76
CA TRP A 104 2.48 -7.36 7.55
C TRP A 104 3.13 -8.28 6.53
N ARG A 105 3.51 -7.76 5.35
CA ARG A 105 4.16 -8.54 4.28
C ARG A 105 5.44 -9.22 4.75
N CYS A 106 6.32 -8.45 5.39
CA CYS A 106 7.58 -8.97 5.93
C CYS A 106 7.34 -10.00 7.03
N GLY A 107 6.34 -9.77 7.89
CA GLY A 107 5.97 -10.68 8.98
C GLY A 107 5.40 -12.01 8.48
N VAL A 108 4.48 -11.99 7.52
CA VAL A 108 3.86 -13.20 6.95
C VAL A 108 4.89 -14.05 6.22
N VAL A 109 5.72 -13.46 5.36
CA VAL A 109 6.77 -14.22 4.65
C VAL A 109 7.84 -14.73 5.60
N SER A 110 8.21 -13.95 6.63
CA SER A 110 9.17 -14.41 7.63
C SER A 110 8.64 -15.62 8.41
N ARG A 111 7.34 -15.64 8.73
CA ARG A 111 6.69 -16.72 9.47
C ARG A 111 6.45 -17.96 8.60
N ASP A 112 5.87 -17.77 7.43
CA ASP A 112 5.36 -18.86 6.60
C ASP A 112 6.50 -19.51 5.78
N ASP A 113 7.43 -18.71 5.25
CA ASP A 113 8.56 -19.18 4.42
C ASP A 113 9.88 -19.32 5.21
N LYS A 114 9.86 -19.11 6.53
CA LYS A 114 11.01 -19.22 7.45
C LYS A 114 12.21 -18.36 7.06
N ILE A 115 11.96 -17.23 6.40
CA ILE A 115 12.99 -16.26 6.03
C ILE A 115 13.24 -15.32 7.23
N PRO A 116 14.48 -14.99 7.60
CA PRO A 116 14.72 -14.02 8.67
C PRO A 116 14.05 -12.66 8.36
N PHE A 117 13.32 -12.11 9.33
CA PHE A 117 12.59 -10.84 9.16
C PHE A 117 13.50 -9.71 8.65
N ALA A 118 14.73 -9.61 9.16
CA ALA A 118 15.72 -8.64 8.69
C ALA A 118 15.97 -8.73 7.18
N LYS A 119 16.07 -9.95 6.62
CA LYS A 119 16.25 -10.17 5.19
C LYS A 119 15.03 -9.79 4.36
N THR A 120 13.83 -10.04 4.88
CA THR A 120 12.59 -9.59 4.21
C THR A 120 12.45 -8.07 4.18
N VAL A 121 12.92 -7.37 5.22
CA VAL A 121 12.95 -5.90 5.27
C VAL A 121 14.02 -5.32 4.34
N GLU A 122 15.20 -5.96 4.27
CA GLU A 122 16.25 -5.58 3.33
C GLU A 122 15.75 -5.63 1.87
N THR A 123 15.11 -6.73 1.44
CA THR A 123 14.57 -6.83 0.06
C THR A 123 13.46 -5.82 -0.20
N PHE A 124 12.60 -5.58 0.79
CA PHE A 124 11.56 -4.56 0.68
C PHE A 124 12.15 -3.16 0.52
N LEU A 125 13.21 -2.82 1.26
CA LEU A 125 13.84 -1.51 1.15
C LEU A 125 14.46 -1.31 -0.24
N VAL A 126 15.12 -2.34 -0.78
CA VAL A 126 15.65 -2.33 -2.15
C VAL A 126 14.55 -2.12 -3.18
N ASP A 127 13.42 -2.83 -3.05
CA ASP A 127 12.24 -2.67 -3.91
C ASP A 127 11.74 -1.21 -3.93
N LYS A 128 11.70 -0.54 -2.77
CA LYS A 128 11.32 0.87 -2.65
C LYS A 128 12.33 1.84 -3.25
N MET A 129 13.63 1.59 -3.07
CA MET A 129 14.66 2.44 -3.69
C MET A 129 14.60 2.36 -5.21
N LEU A 130 14.37 1.17 -5.75
CA LEU A 130 14.18 0.96 -7.19
C LEU A 130 12.93 1.67 -7.71
N ASP A 131 11.81 1.62 -6.97
CA ASP A 131 10.59 2.35 -7.34
C ASP A 131 10.84 3.86 -7.41
N ILE A 132 11.60 4.43 -6.46
CA ILE A 132 11.94 5.86 -6.44
C ILE A 132 12.85 6.22 -7.61
N MET A 133 13.87 5.40 -7.90
CA MET A 133 14.78 5.65 -9.02
C MET A 133 14.07 5.54 -10.37
N ALA A 134 13.22 4.53 -10.54
CA ALA A 134 12.43 4.35 -11.75
C ALA A 134 11.41 5.48 -11.96
N GLY A 135 10.88 6.06 -10.89
CA GLY A 135 10.00 7.23 -10.98
C GLY A 135 10.72 8.55 -11.25
N LEU A 136 12.04 8.61 -11.06
CA LEU A 136 12.86 9.81 -11.26
C LEU A 136 13.49 9.89 -12.66
N THR A 137 13.54 8.77 -13.38
CA THR A 137 14.15 8.65 -14.73
C THR A 137 13.08 8.72 -15.80
#